data_AF-A0ABD3FTR3-F1
#
_entry.id   AF-A0ABD3FTR3-F1
#
_cell.length_a   1.000
_cell.length_b   1.000
_cell.length_c   1.000
_cell.angle_alpha   90.00
_cell.angle_beta   90.00
_cell.angle_gamma   90.00
#
_symmetry.space_group_name_H-M   'P 1'
#
loop_
_entity.id
_entity.type
_entity.pdbx_description
1 polymer ?
#
loop_
_entity_poly.entity_id
_entity_poly.type
_entity_poly.pdbx_seq_one_letter_code
_entity_poly.pdbx_strand_id
1 'polypeptide(L)'
;MQFYRENYRSVLDLLEEGTNRSDPYAVRRACAEFKRLVLHHNTMRHTIVEEGRLLPALVEIVANHVQAEEGAVVVDYCRFLQRLISHKQPTELDIQSKITEAGALGPMTKGLTMHPQSQRLYIEVCKLVSLLCFDAVSVPHAENQTAIADAGLLAAICQRVDNAGISVEEAGAGCAAISALVYENGKSRSSTFGQLY
;
A
#
# COMPACT_ATOMS: atom_id res chain seq x y z
N MET A 1 -24.34 1.73 -6.78
CA MET A 1 -23.57 2.43 -7.84
C MET A 1 -22.75 1.42 -8.63
N GLN A 2 -22.84 1.42 -9.97
CA GLN A 2 -22.11 0.47 -10.83
C GLN A 2 -20.86 1.15 -11.42
N PHE A 3 -19.68 0.72 -10.99
CA PHE A 3 -18.38 1.19 -11.50
C PHE A 3 -17.83 0.29 -12.62
N TYR A 4 -18.68 -0.49 -13.30
CA TYR A 4 -18.25 -1.34 -14.40
C TYR A 4 -17.89 -0.50 -15.63
N ARG A 5 -16.62 -0.13 -15.74
CA ARG A 5 -16.04 0.66 -16.83
C ARG A 5 -14.89 -0.11 -17.48
N GLU A 6 -14.56 0.27 -18.71
CA GLU A 6 -13.46 -0.32 -19.48
C GLU A 6 -12.14 0.45 -19.30
N ASN A 7 -12.22 1.70 -18.83
CA ASN A 7 -11.08 2.57 -18.61
C ASN A 7 -11.03 3.06 -17.15
N TYR A 8 -9.83 3.10 -16.58
CA TYR A 8 -9.59 3.60 -15.23
C TYR A 8 -9.95 5.09 -15.10
N ARG A 9 -9.74 5.91 -16.14
CA ARG A 9 -10.08 7.34 -16.10
C ARG A 9 -11.57 7.55 -15.81
N SER A 10 -12.44 6.78 -16.46
CA SER A 10 -13.89 6.85 -16.24
C SER A 10 -14.32 6.37 -14.85
N VAL A 11 -13.55 5.48 -14.22
CA VAL A 11 -13.78 5.09 -12.81
C VAL A 11 -13.38 6.22 -11.88
N LEU A 12 -12.24 6.88 -12.15
CA LEU A 12 -11.76 8.02 -11.38
C LEU A 12 -12.70 9.22 -11.50
N ASP A 13 -13.13 9.57 -12.72
CA ASP A 13 -14.07 10.68 -12.95
C ASP A 13 -15.37 10.43 -12.19
N LEU A 14 -15.93 9.21 -12.26
CA LEU A 14 -17.12 8.85 -11.49
C LEU A 14 -16.89 8.89 -9.97
N LEU A 15 -15.70 8.55 -9.50
CA LEU A 15 -15.36 8.64 -8.08
C LEU A 15 -15.25 10.10 -7.62
N GLU A 16 -14.72 10.98 -8.46
CA GLU A 16 -14.58 12.42 -8.19
C GLU A 16 -15.91 13.18 -8.33
N GLU A 17 -16.87 12.64 -9.07
CA GLU A 17 -18.20 13.22 -9.26
C GLU A 17 -19.07 13.18 -7.98
N GLY A 18 -19.73 14.31 -7.71
CA GLY A 18 -20.76 14.43 -6.69
C GLY A 18 -20.26 14.08 -5.28
N THR A 19 -21.00 13.23 -4.58
CA THR A 19 -20.69 12.82 -3.20
C THR A 19 -19.84 11.54 -3.12
N ASN A 20 -19.46 10.95 -4.26
CA ASN A 20 -18.82 9.63 -4.30
C ASN A 20 -17.45 9.62 -3.62
N ARG A 21 -16.66 10.69 -3.79
CA ARG A 21 -15.37 10.88 -3.10
C ARG A 21 -15.50 10.92 -1.57
N SER A 22 -16.69 11.18 -1.06
CA SER A 22 -17.00 11.26 0.37
C SER A 22 -17.75 10.03 0.90
N ASP A 23 -18.04 9.05 0.05
CA ASP A 23 -18.68 7.79 0.45
C ASP A 23 -17.62 6.66 0.53
N PRO A 24 -17.32 6.12 1.73
CA PRO A 24 -16.33 5.05 1.88
C PRO A 24 -16.68 3.81 1.06
N TYR A 25 -17.97 3.50 0.88
CA TYR A 25 -18.38 2.36 0.05
C TYR A 25 -18.04 2.60 -1.43
N ALA A 26 -18.31 3.81 -1.94
CA ALA A 26 -17.96 4.18 -3.30
C ALA A 26 -16.44 4.11 -3.55
N VAL A 27 -15.62 4.60 -2.61
CA VAL A 27 -14.15 4.53 -2.70
C VAL A 27 -13.69 3.07 -2.75
N ARG A 28 -14.20 2.21 -1.86
CA ARG A 28 -13.87 0.77 -1.86
C ARG A 28 -14.24 0.09 -3.17
N ARG A 29 -15.41 0.42 -3.73
CA ARG A 29 -15.85 -0.08 -5.04
C ARG A 29 -14.93 0.40 -6.16
N ALA A 30 -14.50 1.66 -6.16
CA ALA A 30 -13.55 2.16 -7.13
C ALA A 30 -12.20 1.40 -7.05
N CYS A 31 -11.65 1.19 -5.84
CA CYS A 31 -10.43 0.40 -5.64
C CYS A 31 -10.56 -1.03 -6.22
N ALA A 32 -11.70 -1.69 -5.98
CA ALA A 32 -11.96 -3.01 -6.53
C ALA A 32 -12.00 -3.03 -8.06
N GLU A 33 -12.52 -1.98 -8.68
CA GLU A 33 -12.65 -1.87 -10.13
C GLU A 33 -11.33 -1.50 -10.79
N PHE A 34 -10.52 -0.62 -10.19
CA PHE A 34 -9.14 -0.39 -10.63
C PHE A 34 -8.34 -1.69 -10.59
N LYS A 35 -8.46 -2.46 -9.50
CA LYS A 35 -7.84 -3.78 -9.40
C LYS A 35 -8.31 -4.75 -10.49
N ARG A 36 -9.62 -4.77 -10.80
CA ARG A 36 -10.20 -5.58 -11.88
C ARG A 36 -9.64 -5.17 -13.25
N LEU A 37 -9.55 -3.88 -13.53
CA LEU A 37 -9.01 -3.35 -14.79
C LEU A 37 -7.56 -3.77 -15.02
N VAL A 38 -6.71 -3.64 -14.00
CA VAL A 38 -5.30 -4.09 -14.08
C VAL A 38 -5.20 -5.61 -14.27
N LEU A 39 -6.12 -6.38 -13.68
CA LEU A 39 -6.14 -7.84 -13.86
C LEU A 39 -6.48 -8.26 -15.30
N HIS A 40 -7.43 -7.58 -15.95
CA HIS A 40 -7.81 -7.90 -17.33
C HIS A 40 -6.83 -7.35 -18.36
N HIS A 41 -6.20 -6.21 -18.07
CA HIS A 41 -5.28 -5.53 -18.97
C HIS A 41 -3.99 -5.22 -18.23
N ASN A 42 -3.05 -6.17 -18.21
CA ASN A 42 -1.80 -6.01 -17.45
C ASN A 42 -1.00 -4.76 -17.87
N THR A 43 -1.11 -4.33 -19.13
CA THR A 43 -0.50 -3.09 -19.64
C THR A 43 -1.03 -1.84 -18.95
N MET A 44 -2.26 -1.87 -18.41
CA MET A 44 -2.91 -0.75 -17.71
C MET A 44 -2.10 -0.30 -16.49
N ARG A 45 -1.31 -1.19 -15.87
CA ARG A 45 -0.44 -0.82 -14.74
C ARG A 45 0.55 0.28 -15.12
N HIS A 46 1.07 0.24 -16.35
CA HIS A 46 2.05 1.20 -16.85
C HIS A 46 1.36 2.51 -17.18
N THR A 47 0.23 2.45 -17.89
CA THR A 47 -0.59 3.63 -18.19
C THR A 47 -1.02 4.40 -16.95
N ILE A 48 -1.46 3.70 -15.89
CA ILE A 48 -1.85 4.32 -14.61
C ILE A 48 -0.69 5.11 -13.99
N VAL A 49 0.52 4.58 -14.11
CA VAL A 49 1.73 5.13 -13.48
C VAL A 49 2.35 6.25 -14.32
N GLU A 50 2.40 6.07 -15.65
CA GLU A 50 2.92 7.06 -16.60
C GLU A 50 2.07 8.34 -16.63
N GLU A 51 0.74 8.19 -16.62
CA GLU A 51 -0.17 9.33 -16.68
C GLU A 51 -0.27 10.08 -15.34
N GLY A 52 0.13 9.44 -14.24
CA GLY A 52 0.36 10.07 -12.94
C GLY A 52 -0.87 10.67 -12.24
N ARG A 53 -2.08 10.66 -12.83
CA ARG A 53 -3.29 11.25 -12.23
C ARG A 53 -3.90 10.38 -11.14
N LEU A 54 -3.97 9.06 -11.36
CA LEU A 54 -4.75 8.17 -10.49
C LEU A 54 -4.17 8.05 -9.08
N LEU A 55 -2.85 7.83 -8.95
CA LEU A 55 -2.24 7.56 -7.64
C LEU A 55 -2.38 8.76 -6.69
N PRO A 56 -2.01 10.01 -7.05
CA PRO A 56 -2.16 11.16 -6.15
C PRO A 56 -3.62 11.43 -5.78
N ALA A 57 -4.54 11.37 -6.76
CA ALA A 57 -5.96 11.58 -6.50
C ALA A 57 -6.51 10.53 -5.53
N LEU A 58 -6.15 9.26 -5.71
CA LEU A 58 -6.60 8.18 -4.84
C LEU A 58 -5.98 8.30 -3.44
N VAL A 59 -4.73 8.74 -3.30
CA VAL A 59 -4.11 9.04 -2.00
C VAL A 59 -4.90 10.11 -1.25
N GLU A 60 -5.23 11.23 -1.91
CA GLU A 60 -6.03 12.30 -1.30
C GLU A 60 -7.39 11.78 -0.84
N ILE A 61 -8.09 11.02 -1.70
CA ILE A 61 -9.41 10.48 -1.39
C ILE A 61 -9.32 9.51 -0.22
N VAL A 62 -8.41 8.52 -0.27
CA VAL A 62 -8.25 7.49 0.77
C VAL A 62 -7.85 8.10 2.12
N ALA A 63 -7.02 9.17 2.12
CA ALA A 63 -6.61 9.87 3.33
C ALA A 63 -7.80 10.43 4.14
N ASN A 64 -8.90 10.80 3.47
CA ASN A 64 -10.14 11.29 4.09
C ASN A 64 -10.98 10.15 4.71
N HIS A 65 -10.70 8.90 4.35
CA HIS A 65 -11.49 7.73 4.73
C HIS A 65 -10.78 6.74 5.65
N VAL A 66 -9.59 7.11 6.14
CA VAL A 66 -8.78 6.23 6.99
C VAL A 66 -9.55 5.74 8.23
N GLN A 67 -10.42 6.56 8.79
CA GLN A 67 -11.23 6.25 9.97
C GLN A 67 -12.43 5.34 9.71
N ALA A 68 -12.83 5.15 8.45
CA ALA A 68 -14.02 4.38 8.10
C ALA A 68 -13.81 2.87 8.25
N GLU A 69 -14.82 2.17 8.80
CA GLU A 69 -14.95 0.71 8.76
C GLU A 69 -13.65 -0.05 9.14
N GLU A 70 -13.04 0.29 10.27
CA GLU A 70 -11.80 -0.37 10.75
C GLU A 70 -10.64 -0.35 9.72
N GLY A 71 -10.61 0.69 8.87
CA GLY A 71 -9.60 0.87 7.84
C GLY A 71 -9.88 0.09 6.55
N ALA A 72 -11.12 -0.36 6.31
CA ALA A 72 -11.47 -1.16 5.12
C ALA A 72 -11.16 -0.45 3.79
N VAL A 73 -11.23 0.88 3.75
CA VAL A 73 -10.84 1.67 2.58
C VAL A 73 -9.34 1.56 2.31
N VAL A 74 -8.51 1.68 3.35
CA VAL A 74 -7.05 1.53 3.25
C VAL A 74 -6.69 0.10 2.85
N VAL A 75 -7.41 -0.91 3.35
CA VAL A 75 -7.24 -2.31 2.92
C VAL A 75 -7.47 -2.48 1.42
N ASP A 76 -8.59 -2.00 0.91
CA ASP A 76 -8.94 -2.19 -0.52
C ASP A 76 -8.01 -1.34 -1.41
N TYR A 77 -7.53 -0.19 -0.92
CA TYR A 77 -6.47 0.60 -1.53
C TYR A 77 -5.13 -0.17 -1.60
N CYS A 78 -4.65 -0.75 -0.49
CA CYS A 78 -3.42 -1.54 -0.48
C CYS A 78 -3.50 -2.71 -1.46
N ARG A 79 -4.63 -3.41 -1.52
CA ARG A 79 -4.86 -4.52 -2.46
C ARG A 79 -4.84 -4.10 -3.93
N PHE A 80 -5.26 -2.87 -4.23
CA PHE A 80 -5.13 -2.31 -5.56
C PHE A 80 -3.66 -2.01 -5.87
N LEU A 81 -2.92 -1.34 -4.97
CA LEU A 81 -1.50 -1.04 -5.17
C LEU A 81 -0.64 -2.30 -5.34
N GLN A 82 -0.88 -3.33 -4.51
CA GLN A 82 -0.22 -4.63 -4.64
C GLN A 82 -0.41 -5.24 -6.05
N ARG A 83 -1.53 -4.95 -6.72
CA ARG A 83 -1.81 -5.43 -8.08
C ARG A 83 -1.05 -4.68 -9.16
N LEU A 84 -0.63 -3.44 -8.91
CA LEU A 84 0.21 -2.67 -9.83
C LEU A 84 1.63 -3.24 -9.89
N ILE A 85 2.12 -3.81 -8.80
CA ILE A 85 3.48 -4.33 -8.67
C ILE A 85 3.57 -5.76 -9.24
N SER A 86 4.61 -6.05 -10.04
CA SER A 86 4.91 -7.40 -10.55
C SER A 86 6.41 -7.60 -10.51
N HIS A 87 6.86 -8.65 -9.82
CA HIS A 87 8.28 -9.01 -9.73
C HIS A 87 8.74 -9.92 -10.88
N LYS A 88 7.85 -10.25 -11.84
CA LYS A 88 8.15 -11.18 -12.94
C LYS A 88 8.88 -10.52 -14.12
N GLN A 89 8.92 -9.19 -14.17
CA GLN A 89 9.52 -8.44 -15.25
C GLN A 89 10.37 -7.34 -14.64
N PRO A 90 11.66 -7.21 -14.98
CA PRO A 90 12.43 -6.03 -14.64
C PRO A 90 11.80 -4.87 -15.40
N THR A 91 10.94 -4.08 -14.75
CA THR A 91 10.14 -3.10 -15.49
C THR A 91 10.86 -1.77 -15.62
N GLU A 92 11.00 -1.31 -16.86
CA GLU A 92 11.51 0.01 -17.29
C GLU A 92 10.61 1.20 -16.85
N LEU A 93 9.75 1.00 -15.85
CA LEU A 93 8.95 2.02 -15.17
C LEU A 93 8.93 1.65 -13.68
N ASP A 94 9.50 2.50 -12.84
CA ASP A 94 9.61 2.30 -11.39
C ASP A 94 8.26 2.52 -10.69
N ILE A 95 7.35 1.56 -10.85
CA ILE A 95 6.00 1.58 -10.28
C ILE A 95 6.08 1.69 -8.75
N GLN A 96 7.01 0.98 -8.12
CA GLN A 96 7.19 1.02 -6.67
C GLN A 96 7.53 2.43 -6.20
N SER A 97 8.49 3.12 -6.82
CA SER A 97 8.76 4.54 -6.50
C SER A 97 7.57 5.43 -6.79
N LYS A 98 6.86 5.23 -7.91
CA LYS A 98 5.70 6.07 -8.23
C LYS A 98 4.58 5.94 -7.20
N ILE A 99 4.44 4.77 -6.57
CA ILE A 99 3.51 4.56 -5.46
C ILE A 99 3.96 5.33 -4.21
N THR A 100 5.24 5.27 -3.85
CA THR A 100 5.77 5.97 -2.66
C THR A 100 5.80 7.48 -2.86
N GLU A 101 6.25 7.96 -4.03
CA GLU A 101 6.24 9.37 -4.46
C GLU A 101 4.84 9.98 -4.44
N ALA A 102 3.81 9.21 -4.81
CA ALA A 102 2.42 9.68 -4.76
C ALA A 102 1.90 9.86 -3.32
N GLY A 103 2.65 9.46 -2.29
CA GLY A 103 2.29 9.62 -0.88
C GLY A 103 1.50 8.45 -0.29
N ALA A 104 1.54 7.26 -0.92
CA ALA A 104 0.76 6.10 -0.48
C ALA A 104 1.04 5.64 0.97
N LEU A 105 2.22 5.93 1.50
CA LEU A 105 2.62 5.54 2.85
C LEU A 105 1.81 6.27 3.94
N GLY A 106 1.40 7.52 3.70
CA GLY A 106 0.69 8.35 4.68
C GLY A 106 -0.63 7.73 5.15
N PRO A 107 -1.55 7.37 4.23
CA PRO A 107 -2.80 6.69 4.60
C PRO A 107 -2.58 5.32 5.28
N MET A 108 -1.52 4.59 4.92
CA MET A 108 -1.17 3.31 5.54
C MET A 108 -0.75 3.49 7.00
N THR A 109 0.18 4.41 7.28
CA THR A 109 0.62 4.71 8.64
C THR A 109 -0.55 5.19 9.48
N LYS A 110 -1.30 6.18 8.99
CA LYS A 110 -2.47 6.71 9.69
C LYS A 110 -3.50 5.62 9.96
N GLY A 111 -3.71 4.69 9.02
CA GLY A 111 -4.61 3.56 9.17
C GLY A 111 -4.20 2.64 10.32
N LEU A 112 -2.93 2.23 10.38
CA LEU A 112 -2.43 1.39 11.47
C LEU A 112 -2.51 2.09 12.83
N THR A 113 -2.26 3.40 12.88
CA THR A 113 -2.39 4.18 14.11
C THR A 113 -3.84 4.27 14.58
N MET A 114 -4.79 4.49 13.67
CA MET A 114 -6.21 4.62 14.03
C MET A 114 -6.87 3.27 14.34
N HIS A 115 -6.42 2.19 13.71
CA HIS A 115 -7.00 0.86 13.85
C HIS A 115 -5.96 -0.19 14.25
N PRO A 116 -5.32 -0.06 15.44
CA PRO A 116 -4.19 -0.89 15.84
C PRO A 116 -4.54 -2.36 16.04
N GLN A 117 -5.83 -2.70 16.10
CA GLN A 117 -6.35 -4.07 16.26
C GLN A 117 -6.90 -4.67 14.96
N SER A 118 -6.92 -3.91 13.85
CA SER A 118 -7.44 -4.40 12.57
C SER A 118 -6.43 -5.35 11.91
N GLN A 119 -6.61 -6.65 12.13
CA GLN A 119 -5.74 -7.70 11.59
C GLN A 119 -5.65 -7.62 10.07
N ARG A 120 -6.80 -7.43 9.41
CA ARG A 120 -6.89 -7.34 7.95
C ARG A 120 -6.12 -6.15 7.41
N LEU A 121 -6.22 -4.98 8.05
CA LEU A 121 -5.45 -3.80 7.68
C LEU A 121 -3.96 -4.06 7.83
N TYR A 122 -3.56 -4.59 8.99
CA TYR A 122 -2.17 -4.90 9.28
C TYR A 122 -1.53 -5.83 8.24
N ILE A 123 -2.20 -6.94 7.93
CA ILE A 123 -1.72 -7.93 6.97
C ILE A 123 -1.55 -7.31 5.58
N GLU A 124 -2.51 -6.52 5.11
CA GLU A 124 -2.49 -5.94 3.76
C GLU A 124 -1.46 -4.81 3.63
N VAL A 125 -1.24 -4.04 4.70
CA VAL A 125 -0.15 -3.07 4.80
C VAL A 125 1.20 -3.79 4.76
N CYS A 126 1.41 -4.84 5.56
CA CYS A 126 2.65 -5.60 5.58
C CYS A 126 2.95 -6.23 4.21
N LYS A 127 1.94 -6.84 3.56
CA LYS A 127 2.08 -7.39 2.21
C LYS A 127 2.52 -6.34 1.20
N LEU A 128 1.94 -5.14 1.23
CA LEU A 128 2.33 -4.06 0.33
C LEU A 128 3.75 -3.55 0.64
N VAL A 129 4.11 -3.38 1.92
CA VAL A 129 5.46 -2.99 2.34
C VAL A 129 6.50 -3.97 1.80
N SER A 130 6.28 -5.28 1.94
CA SER A 130 7.19 -6.29 1.40
C SER A 130 7.40 -6.16 -0.11
N LEU A 131 6.37 -5.76 -0.88
CA LEU A 131 6.48 -5.57 -2.32
C LEU A 131 7.24 -4.28 -2.68
N LEU A 132 7.02 -3.19 -1.93
CA LEU A 132 7.65 -1.90 -2.20
C LEU A 132 9.16 -1.89 -1.92
N CYS A 133 9.64 -2.80 -1.06
CA CYS A 133 11.05 -2.91 -0.69
C CYS A 133 11.95 -3.57 -1.74
N PHE A 134 11.41 -4.03 -2.88
CA PHE A 134 12.19 -4.71 -3.91
C PHE A 134 11.87 -4.22 -5.32
N ASP A 135 12.89 -4.00 -6.13
CA ASP A 135 12.77 -3.70 -7.57
C ASP A 135 12.47 -4.97 -8.38
N ALA A 136 13.11 -6.06 -7.99
CA ALA A 136 12.96 -7.39 -8.56
C ALA A 136 13.18 -8.43 -7.46
N VAL A 137 13.05 -9.71 -7.79
CA VAL A 137 13.31 -10.79 -6.82
C VAL A 137 14.72 -10.64 -6.25
N SER A 138 14.80 -10.41 -4.93
CA SER A 138 16.03 -10.21 -4.16
C SER A 138 16.87 -8.98 -4.53
N VAL A 139 16.31 -8.01 -5.27
CA VAL A 139 16.97 -6.72 -5.54
C VAL A 139 16.31 -5.63 -4.69
N PRO A 140 16.98 -5.11 -3.64
CA PRO A 140 16.37 -4.16 -2.71
C PRO A 140 16.13 -2.80 -3.36
N HIS A 141 14.99 -2.19 -3.05
CA HIS A 141 14.65 -0.80 -3.41
C HIS A 141 14.99 0.12 -2.21
N ALA A 142 16.25 0.58 -2.15
CA ALA A 142 16.79 1.26 -0.97
C ALA A 142 16.07 2.58 -0.64
N GLU A 143 15.61 3.31 -1.65
CA GLU A 143 14.87 4.56 -1.48
C GLU A 143 13.51 4.29 -0.85
N ASN A 144 12.77 3.30 -1.35
CA ASN A 144 11.49 2.91 -0.76
C ASN A 144 11.65 2.34 0.65
N GLN A 145 12.67 1.50 0.90
CA GLN A 145 12.93 1.01 2.25
C GLN A 145 13.17 2.16 3.24
N THR A 146 13.90 3.20 2.82
CA THR A 146 14.15 4.41 3.62
C THR A 146 12.86 5.20 3.82
N ALA A 147 12.09 5.46 2.76
CA ALA A 147 10.83 6.19 2.84
C ALA A 147 9.80 5.50 3.74
N ILE A 148 9.73 4.16 3.71
CA ILE A 148 8.84 3.36 4.57
C ILE A 148 9.26 3.48 6.04
N ALA A 149 10.56 3.45 6.33
CA ALA A 149 11.08 3.65 7.68
C ALA A 149 10.78 5.07 8.18
N ASP A 150 11.05 6.09 7.37
CA ASP A 150 10.82 7.51 7.70
C ASP A 150 9.32 7.82 7.89
N ALA A 151 8.44 7.14 7.16
CA ALA A 151 6.99 7.22 7.34
C ALA A 151 6.48 6.54 8.63
N GLY A 152 7.37 5.93 9.43
CA GLY A 152 7.03 5.27 10.69
C GLY A 152 6.40 3.88 10.56
N LEU A 153 6.29 3.32 9.35
CA LEU A 153 5.68 2.02 9.14
C LEU A 153 6.50 0.88 9.75
N LEU A 154 7.83 0.95 9.70
CA LEU A 154 8.69 -0.05 10.36
C LEU A 154 8.39 -0.14 11.86
N ALA A 155 8.34 1.02 12.54
CA ALA A 155 8.06 1.08 13.97
C ALA A 155 6.66 0.54 14.30
N ALA A 156 5.64 0.94 13.53
CA ALA A 156 4.27 0.44 13.69
C ALA A 156 4.17 -1.09 13.49
N ILE A 157 4.93 -1.63 12.53
CA ILE A 157 4.95 -3.07 12.26
C ILE A 157 5.60 -3.84 13.40
N CYS A 158 6.78 -3.41 13.85
CA CYS A 158 7.47 -4.03 14.99
C CYS A 158 6.59 -4.02 16.25
N GLN A 159 5.99 -2.87 16.57
CA GLN A 159 5.08 -2.76 17.73
C GLN A 159 3.92 -3.75 17.66
N ARG A 160 3.35 -3.99 16.47
CA ARG A 160 2.26 -4.98 16.31
C ARG A 160 2.75 -6.41 16.48
N VAL A 161 3.93 -6.75 15.94
CA VAL A 161 4.51 -8.10 16.08
C VAL A 161 4.78 -8.44 17.56
N ASP A 162 5.20 -7.45 18.35
CA ASP A 162 5.52 -7.64 19.76
C ASP A 162 4.28 -7.73 20.68
N ASN A 163 3.08 -7.47 20.15
CA ASN A 163 1.86 -7.51 20.95
C ASN A 163 1.42 -8.95 21.29
N ALA A 164 1.03 -9.15 22.55
CA ALA A 164 0.39 -10.38 22.97
C ALA A 164 -0.95 -10.59 22.22
N GLY A 165 -1.18 -11.82 21.73
CA GLY A 165 -2.41 -12.17 21.02
C GLY A 165 -2.38 -11.96 19.50
N ILE A 166 -1.22 -11.67 18.91
CA ILE A 166 -1.04 -11.68 17.46
C ILE A 166 -1.31 -13.07 16.87
N SER A 167 -2.06 -13.13 15.77
CA SER A 167 -2.28 -14.39 15.05
C SER A 167 -1.04 -14.82 14.26
N VAL A 168 -0.95 -16.11 13.92
CA VAL A 168 0.16 -16.64 13.10
C VAL A 168 0.24 -15.95 11.73
N GLU A 169 -0.90 -15.63 11.12
CA GLU A 169 -0.93 -14.93 9.84
C GLU A 169 -0.39 -13.49 9.96
N GLU A 170 -0.80 -12.77 11.00
CA GLU A 170 -0.27 -11.42 11.26
C GLU A 170 1.24 -11.48 11.53
N ALA A 171 1.70 -12.36 12.42
CA ALA A 171 3.12 -12.52 12.72
C ALA A 171 3.93 -12.86 11.45
N GLY A 172 3.42 -13.76 10.61
CA GLY A 172 4.05 -14.10 9.33
C GLY A 172 4.16 -12.90 8.39
N ALA A 173 3.08 -12.11 8.24
CA ALA A 173 3.08 -10.92 7.41
C ALA A 173 4.03 -9.83 7.95
N GLY A 174 4.00 -9.59 9.26
CA GLY A 174 4.87 -8.63 9.94
C GLY A 174 6.35 -8.98 9.81
N CYS A 175 6.72 -10.23 10.10
CA CYS A 175 8.10 -10.71 9.96
C CYS A 175 8.60 -10.62 8.52
N ALA A 176 7.76 -10.90 7.53
CA ALA A 176 8.12 -10.75 6.12
C ALA A 176 8.35 -9.28 5.72
N ALA A 177 7.53 -8.36 6.21
CA ALA A 177 7.70 -6.92 5.99
C ALA A 177 8.96 -6.37 6.67
N ILE A 178 9.21 -6.74 7.94
CA ILE A 178 10.42 -6.37 8.67
C ILE A 178 11.66 -6.90 7.94
N SER A 179 11.64 -8.18 7.54
CA SER A 179 12.74 -8.80 6.81
C SER A 179 13.03 -8.08 5.50
N ALA A 180 11.99 -7.69 4.76
CA ALA A 180 12.11 -6.91 3.52
C ALA A 180 12.71 -5.52 3.76
N LEU A 181 12.38 -4.86 4.87
CA LEU A 181 12.85 -3.51 5.22
C LEU A 181 14.32 -3.48 5.67
N VAL A 182 14.81 -4.54 6.31
CA VAL A 182 16.20 -4.64 6.81
C VAL A 182 17.13 -5.36 5.84
N TYR A 183 16.58 -6.03 4.81
CA TYR A 183 17.36 -6.71 3.78
C TYR A 183 18.27 -5.71 3.07
N GLU A 184 19.58 -5.92 3.20
CA GLU A 184 20.64 -5.08 2.65
C GLU A 184 20.55 -3.56 2.95
N ASN A 185 19.67 -3.15 3.86
CA ASN A 185 19.54 -1.75 4.27
C ASN A 185 20.37 -1.46 5.53
N GLY A 186 21.56 -0.88 5.34
CA GLY A 186 22.47 -0.51 6.43
C GLY A 186 21.89 0.49 7.43
N LYS A 187 20.95 1.37 7.02
CA LYS A 187 20.33 2.36 7.91
C LYS A 187 19.24 1.78 8.80
N SER A 188 18.43 0.85 8.28
CA SER A 188 17.36 0.20 9.06
C SER A 188 17.89 -0.84 10.06
N ARG A 189 19.11 -1.35 9.85
CA ARG A 189 19.77 -2.29 10.77
C ARG A 189 20.18 -1.63 12.09
N SER A 190 20.63 -0.37 12.07
CA SER A 190 21.10 0.31 13.27
C SER A 190 19.97 0.76 14.19
N SER A 191 18.81 1.13 13.66
CA SER A 191 17.64 1.55 14.46
C SER A 191 16.89 0.38 15.10
N THR A 192 16.85 -0.78 14.44
CA THR A 192 16.09 -1.96 14.92
C THR A 192 16.88 -2.80 15.95
N PHE A 193 18.22 -2.86 15.82
CA PHE A 193 19.07 -3.66 16.72
C PHE A 193 19.87 -2.83 17.73
N GLY A 194 19.93 -1.51 17.59
CA GLY A 194 20.61 -0.62 18.54
C GLY A 194 19.89 -0.38 19.87
N GLN A 195 18.69 -0.94 20.06
CA GLN A 195 17.95 -0.90 21.33
C GLN A 195 17.90 -2.27 22.05
N LEU A 196 18.54 -3.30 21.49
CA LEU A 196 18.60 -4.65 22.08
C LEU A 196 19.99 -5.00 22.67
N TYR A 197 20.86 -4.00 22.83
CA TYR A 197 22.12 -4.09 23.59
C TYR A 197 22.32 -2.85 24.45
#